data_AF-A0A968B7C8-F1
#
_entry.id   AF-A0A968B7C8-F1
#
_cell.length_a   1.000
_cell.length_b   1.000
_cell.length_c   1.000
_cell.angle_alpha   90.00
_cell.angle_beta   90.00
_cell.angle_gamma   90.00
#
_symmetry.space_group_name_H-M   'P 1'
#
loop_
_entity.id
_entity.type
_entity.pdbx_description
1 polymer ?
#
loop_
_entity_poly.entity_id
_entity_poly.type
_entity_poly.pdbx_seq_one_letter_code
_entity_poly.pdbx_strand_id
1 'polypeptide(L)'
;AIIGIISISYVSFWSCSSETEQQNPNETALQTTRSCTRTGSEPSKTCTGQTTCSLTPPINVAEIESYSEEPVNIIPLDNSIKSLKHHFNSNKDKVRFVALLSPNCGWCMKGAEAIRETVLDAYPNGDISVSIVWIDMLQGDNLELAQKHAPILNDFHVTHFYDADHLLGKSIAGILGGDGEIVWDIYLFYDKNTEWNAKPPLPTTYMHQLGPVYHPWIDQKHYYCGQDL
;
A
#
# COMPACT_ATOMS: atom_id res chain seq x y z
N ALA A 1 -46.83 27.57 -10.54
CA ALA A 1 -46.74 27.63 -9.08
C ALA A 1 -46.75 26.20 -8.53
N ILE A 2 -45.66 25.78 -7.91
CA ILE A 2 -45.56 25.03 -6.64
C ILE A 2 -44.08 25.09 -6.28
N ILE A 3 -43.78 25.73 -5.14
CA ILE A 3 -42.46 25.85 -4.54
C ILE A 3 -42.22 24.56 -3.77
N GLY A 4 -41.17 23.81 -4.13
CA GLY A 4 -40.67 22.67 -3.35
C GLY A 4 -39.49 23.13 -2.50
N ILE A 5 -39.72 23.33 -1.21
CA ILE A 5 -38.73 23.66 -0.19
C ILE A 5 -37.83 22.43 0.01
N ILE A 6 -36.53 22.54 -0.31
CA ILE A 6 -35.53 21.56 0.13
C ILE A 6 -34.99 22.03 1.48
N SER A 7 -35.16 21.15 2.47
CA SER A 7 -34.81 21.34 3.87
C SER A 7 -33.31 21.63 4.04
N ILE A 8 -33.00 22.64 4.85
CA ILE A 8 -31.66 22.96 5.32
C ILE A 8 -31.27 21.94 6.38
N SER A 9 -30.13 21.26 6.20
CA SER A 9 -29.50 20.47 7.26
C SER A 9 -28.00 20.75 7.33
N TYR A 10 -27.64 21.52 8.36
CA TYR A 10 -26.41 21.57 9.15
C TYR A 10 -25.04 21.73 8.45
N VAL A 11 -24.47 22.93 8.59
CA VAL A 11 -23.01 23.18 8.53
C VAL A 11 -22.41 22.78 9.87
N SER A 12 -21.54 21.77 9.90
CA SER A 12 -20.83 21.35 11.10
C SER A 12 -19.53 22.16 11.25
N PHE A 13 -19.41 22.91 12.34
CA PHE A 13 -18.18 23.58 12.75
C PHE A 13 -17.28 22.62 13.51
N TRP A 14 -15.98 22.67 13.25
CA TRP A 14 -14.95 21.95 14.00
C TRP A 14 -14.39 22.87 15.09
N SER A 15 -14.32 22.37 16.32
CA SER A 15 -13.58 23.02 17.41
C SER A 15 -12.62 22.00 17.99
N CYS A 16 -11.33 22.34 18.04
CA CYS A 16 -10.29 21.49 18.61
C CYS A 16 -9.61 22.29 19.74
N SER A 17 -9.66 21.78 20.97
CA SER A 17 -8.94 22.32 22.13
C SER A 17 -7.81 21.38 22.52
N SER A 18 -6.66 21.94 22.93
CA SER A 18 -5.55 21.17 23.49
C SER A 18 -5.55 21.29 25.00
N GLU A 19 -5.55 20.17 25.71
CA GLU A 19 -5.24 20.11 27.14
C GLU A 19 -3.91 19.37 27.32
N THR A 20 -2.99 19.95 28.09
CA THR A 20 -1.74 19.32 28.50
C THR A 20 -1.95 18.71 29.89
N GLU A 21 -1.96 17.38 29.98
CA GLU A 21 -2.01 16.66 31.26
C GLU A 21 -0.58 16.38 31.77
N GLN A 22 -0.40 16.47 33.09
CA GLN A 22 0.91 16.50 33.77
C GLN A 22 1.68 15.17 33.70
N GLN A 23 3.00 15.32 33.52
CA GLN A 23 4.04 14.31 33.32
C GLN A 23 4.10 13.20 34.38
N ASN A 24 4.06 11.95 33.92
CA ASN A 24 4.59 10.79 34.65
C ASN A 24 6.13 10.78 34.51
N PRO A 25 6.91 10.79 35.61
CA PRO A 25 8.38 10.97 35.55
C PRO A 25 9.16 9.80 34.96
N ASN A 26 8.51 8.70 34.53
CA ASN A 26 9.16 7.53 33.94
C ASN A 26 8.94 7.35 32.43
N GLU A 27 8.32 8.30 31.72
CA GLU A 27 8.14 8.23 30.26
C GLU A 27 8.83 9.40 29.53
N THR A 28 9.79 9.07 28.68
CA THR A 28 10.61 10.04 27.91
C THR A 28 9.95 10.48 26.59
N ALA A 29 8.62 10.42 26.47
CA ALA A 29 7.91 10.90 25.28
C ALA A 29 6.77 11.82 25.67
N LEU A 30 6.89 13.09 25.30
CA LEU A 30 5.84 14.10 25.46
C LEU A 30 4.67 13.75 24.52
N GLN A 31 3.64 13.08 25.03
CA GLN A 31 2.43 12.80 24.26
C GLN A 31 1.56 14.06 24.23
N THR A 32 1.45 14.69 23.06
CA THR A 32 0.44 15.73 22.82
C THR A 32 -0.74 15.07 22.15
N THR A 33 -1.81 14.81 22.90
CA THR A 33 -3.07 14.30 22.34
C THR A 33 -3.93 15.47 21.85
N ARG A 34 -4.54 15.32 20.67
CA ARG A 34 -5.57 16.24 20.18
C ARG A 34 -6.83 15.44 19.93
N SER A 35 -7.91 15.81 20.61
CA SER A 35 -9.23 15.24 20.43
C SER A 35 -10.10 16.20 19.63
N CYS A 36 -10.66 15.71 18.53
CA CYS A 36 -11.66 16.42 17.74
C CYS A 36 -12.90 15.52 17.67
N THR A 37 -14.07 16.03 18.08
CA THR A 37 -15.33 15.29 18.07
C THR A 37 -16.28 15.83 17.02
N ARG A 38 -16.95 14.91 16.30
CA ARG A 38 -18.09 15.21 15.42
C ARG A 38 -19.32 14.51 16.01
N THR A 39 -20.39 15.26 16.25
CA THR A 39 -21.67 14.72 16.73
C THR A 39 -22.43 14.04 15.59
N GLY A 40 -22.63 12.72 15.69
CA GLY A 40 -23.47 11.93 14.76
C GLY A 40 -22.93 10.51 14.61
N SER A 41 -23.79 9.52 14.85
CA SER A 41 -23.47 8.12 15.13
C SER A 41 -22.84 7.34 13.97
N GLU A 42 -21.53 7.10 14.09
CA GLU A 42 -20.81 5.91 13.61
C GLU A 42 -19.57 5.79 14.51
N PRO A 43 -19.11 4.58 14.91
CA PRO A 43 -17.93 4.46 15.75
C PRO A 43 -16.73 5.07 15.01
N SER A 44 -16.20 6.13 15.61
CA SER A 44 -14.91 6.75 15.31
C SER A 44 -13.83 5.69 15.11
N LYS A 45 -13.46 5.39 13.85
CA LYS A 45 -12.25 4.61 13.55
C LYS A 45 -11.06 5.57 13.56
N THR A 46 -10.51 5.78 14.75
CA THR A 46 -9.20 6.38 14.95
C THR A 46 -8.14 5.29 14.75
N CYS A 47 -7.19 5.50 13.85
CA CYS A 47 -5.88 4.83 13.93
C CYS A 47 -5.18 5.41 15.18
N THR A 48 -5.43 4.83 16.35
CA THR A 48 -4.66 5.15 17.54
C THR A 48 -3.25 4.60 17.36
N GLY A 49 -2.23 5.40 17.68
CA GLY A 49 -0.83 4.96 17.76
C GLY A 49 -0.57 3.97 18.92
N GLN A 50 -1.57 3.15 19.26
CA GLN A 50 -1.61 2.26 20.41
C GLN A 50 -2.20 0.89 20.09
N THR A 51 -2.36 0.51 18.81
CA THR A 51 -2.41 -0.91 18.47
C THR A 51 -0.99 -1.47 18.62
N THR A 52 -0.58 -1.75 19.85
CA THR A 52 0.58 -2.62 20.10
C THR A 52 0.19 -4.02 19.64
N CYS A 53 0.43 -4.31 18.35
CA CYS A 53 0.41 -5.67 17.82
C CYS A 53 1.62 -6.39 18.41
N SER A 54 1.40 -7.04 19.57
CA SER A 54 2.44 -7.76 20.28
C SER A 54 2.89 -9.00 19.50
N LEU A 55 4.19 -9.24 19.60
CA LEU A 55 5.03 -10.10 18.79
C LEU A 55 4.58 -11.57 18.71
N THR A 56 4.72 -12.12 17.50
CA THR A 56 4.93 -13.53 17.13
C THR A 56 3.87 -14.56 17.53
N PRO A 57 3.17 -15.21 16.57
CA PRO A 57 2.78 -16.61 16.78
C PRO A 57 4.06 -17.45 16.94
N PRO A 58 4.06 -18.55 17.73
CA PRO A 58 5.14 -19.52 17.67
C PRO A 58 5.18 -20.08 16.26
N ILE A 59 6.21 -19.71 15.49
CA ILE A 59 6.53 -20.41 14.25
C ILE A 59 6.97 -21.81 14.70
N ASN A 60 6.12 -22.81 14.46
CA ASN A 60 6.56 -24.18 14.53
C ASN A 60 7.50 -24.41 13.33
N VAL A 61 8.80 -24.34 13.60
CA VAL A 61 9.87 -24.42 12.59
C VAL A 61 9.90 -25.77 11.86
N ALA A 62 9.10 -26.74 12.29
CA ALA A 62 9.03 -28.09 11.71
C ALA A 62 8.06 -28.26 10.53
N GLU A 63 7.31 -27.22 10.13
CA GLU A 63 6.31 -27.32 9.04
C GLU A 63 6.66 -26.47 7.79
N ILE A 64 7.89 -25.93 7.73
CA ILE A 64 8.40 -25.14 6.59
C ILE A 64 9.37 -25.98 5.73
N GLU A 65 9.08 -27.26 5.52
CA GLU A 65 9.91 -28.16 4.68
C GLU A 65 9.15 -28.71 3.47
N SER A 66 8.25 -27.93 2.85
CA SER A 66 7.68 -28.35 1.55
C SER A 66 7.20 -27.22 0.64
N TYR A 67 7.97 -26.13 0.53
CA TYR A 67 7.79 -25.17 -0.57
C TYR A 67 8.91 -25.38 -1.59
N SER A 68 8.51 -25.50 -2.86
CA SER A 68 9.38 -25.80 -4.00
C SER A 68 10.65 -24.93 -4.01
N GLU A 69 11.83 -25.57 -4.06
CA GLU A 69 13.15 -24.92 -4.01
C GLU A 69 13.53 -24.12 -5.26
N GLU A 70 12.65 -24.00 -6.26
CA GLU A 70 12.91 -23.18 -7.44
C GLU A 70 12.77 -21.69 -7.06
N PRO A 71 13.84 -20.87 -7.20
CA PRO A 71 13.77 -19.46 -6.85
C PRO A 71 12.74 -18.76 -7.72
N VAL A 72 11.89 -17.94 -7.10
CA VAL A 72 10.92 -17.12 -7.83
C VAL A 72 11.66 -16.22 -8.81
N ASN A 73 11.29 -16.29 -10.08
CA ASN A 73 11.88 -15.44 -11.10
C ASN A 73 11.45 -13.98 -10.88
N ILE A 74 12.43 -13.10 -10.62
CA ILE A 74 12.22 -11.66 -10.47
C ILE A 74 12.93 -10.94 -11.61
N ILE A 75 12.18 -10.10 -12.34
CA ILE A 75 12.69 -9.37 -13.51
C ILE A 75 13.26 -8.02 -13.05
N PRO A 76 14.57 -7.76 -13.15
CA PRO A 76 15.12 -6.47 -12.81
C PRO A 76 14.62 -5.36 -13.76
N LEU A 77 14.40 -4.17 -13.20
CA LEU A 77 14.03 -2.95 -13.93
C LEU A 77 15.25 -2.06 -14.22
N ASP A 78 16.47 -2.56 -13.98
CA ASP A 78 17.75 -1.84 -14.08
C ASP A 78 17.78 -0.85 -15.24
N ASN A 79 17.98 0.43 -14.92
CA ASN A 79 18.07 1.54 -15.86
C ASN A 79 16.80 1.84 -16.71
N SER A 80 15.72 1.04 -16.63
CA SER A 80 14.49 1.28 -17.41
C SER A 80 13.28 0.42 -16.98
N ILE A 81 12.11 1.05 -16.80
CA ILE A 81 10.80 0.39 -16.55
C ILE A 81 10.15 -0.30 -17.78
N LYS A 82 10.94 -0.67 -18.79
CA LYS A 82 10.44 -1.17 -20.09
C LYS A 82 9.81 -2.55 -19.99
N SER A 83 10.43 -3.45 -19.22
CA SER A 83 9.94 -4.81 -19.00
C SER A 83 8.57 -4.78 -18.31
N LEU A 84 8.44 -3.99 -17.25
CA LEU A 84 7.15 -3.78 -16.56
C LEU A 84 6.11 -3.14 -17.50
N LYS A 85 6.45 -2.05 -18.20
CA LYS A 85 5.54 -1.43 -19.17
C LYS A 85 5.08 -2.41 -20.24
N HIS A 86 5.98 -3.24 -20.75
CA HIS A 86 5.65 -4.26 -21.73
C HIS A 86 4.67 -5.29 -21.13
N HIS A 87 4.98 -5.84 -19.96
CA HIS A 87 4.10 -6.78 -19.25
C HIS A 87 2.70 -6.16 -19.00
N PHE A 88 2.66 -4.92 -18.51
CA PHE A 88 1.42 -4.19 -18.24
C PHE A 88 0.55 -4.02 -19.50
N ASN A 89 1.15 -3.66 -20.63
CA ASN A 89 0.42 -3.46 -21.89
C ASN A 89 0.04 -4.78 -22.58
N SER A 90 0.85 -5.83 -22.43
CA SER A 90 0.55 -7.16 -22.96
C SER A 90 -0.63 -7.82 -22.26
N ASN A 91 -0.97 -7.39 -21.04
CA ASN A 91 -2.13 -7.85 -20.27
C ASN A 91 -3.27 -6.82 -20.23
N LYS A 92 -3.37 -5.92 -21.22
CA LYS A 92 -4.35 -4.83 -21.19
C LYS A 92 -5.80 -5.28 -21.28
N ASP A 93 -6.07 -6.48 -21.74
CA ASP A 93 -7.39 -7.11 -21.76
C ASP A 93 -7.88 -7.58 -20.38
N LYS A 94 -6.99 -7.55 -19.37
CA LYS A 94 -7.24 -7.91 -17.98
C LYS A 94 -7.30 -6.69 -17.06
N VAL A 95 -7.91 -6.87 -15.90
CA VAL A 95 -7.66 -5.94 -14.77
C VAL A 95 -6.20 -6.10 -14.39
N ARG A 96 -5.52 -5.00 -14.08
CA ARG A 96 -4.12 -5.06 -13.62
C ARG A 96 -3.98 -4.49 -12.24
N PHE A 97 -3.21 -5.18 -11.43
CA PHE A 97 -2.85 -4.78 -10.09
C PHE A 97 -1.35 -4.66 -10.01
N VAL A 98 -0.87 -3.53 -9.49
CA VAL A 98 0.56 -3.26 -9.31
C VAL A 98 0.80 -2.86 -7.87
N ALA A 99 1.71 -3.55 -7.18
CA ALA A 99 2.12 -3.19 -5.83
C ALA A 99 3.62 -2.90 -5.77
N LEU A 100 4.01 -1.88 -5.02
CA LEU A 100 5.42 -1.54 -4.77
C LEU A 100 5.73 -1.80 -3.30
N LEU A 101 6.61 -2.77 -3.01
CA LEU A 101 6.88 -3.23 -1.66
C LEU A 101 8.39 -3.25 -1.40
N SER A 102 8.81 -2.77 -0.23
CA SER A 102 10.18 -2.96 0.23
C SER A 102 10.33 -4.35 0.86
N PRO A 103 11.36 -5.12 0.47
CA PRO A 103 11.54 -6.48 0.95
C PRO A 103 11.94 -6.58 2.43
N ASN A 104 12.53 -5.54 3.04
CA ASN A 104 12.91 -5.52 4.47
C ASN A 104 11.91 -4.76 5.36
N CYS A 105 10.75 -4.38 4.81
CA CYS A 105 9.75 -3.57 5.49
C CYS A 105 8.65 -4.45 6.09
N GLY A 106 8.58 -4.51 7.44
CA GLY A 106 7.60 -5.33 8.14
C GLY A 106 6.14 -5.02 7.78
N TRP A 107 5.80 -3.73 7.58
CA TRP A 107 4.46 -3.33 7.15
C TRP A 107 4.16 -3.71 5.70
N CYS A 108 5.15 -3.56 4.82
CA CYS A 108 5.06 -3.97 3.42
C CYS A 108 4.88 -5.50 3.31
N MET A 109 5.45 -6.29 4.22
CA MET A 109 5.19 -7.73 4.29
C MET A 109 3.77 -8.05 4.75
N LYS A 110 3.18 -7.24 5.65
CA LYS A 110 1.74 -7.34 5.97
C LYS A 110 0.87 -6.96 4.79
N GLY A 111 1.29 -5.97 4.01
CA GLY A 111 0.72 -5.67 2.71
C GLY A 111 0.75 -6.86 1.74
N ALA A 112 1.90 -7.55 1.64
CA ALA A 112 2.04 -8.75 0.82
C ALA A 112 1.09 -9.88 1.27
N GLU A 113 0.98 -10.13 2.58
CA GLU A 113 0.01 -11.08 3.13
C GLU A 113 -1.43 -10.69 2.76
N ALA A 114 -1.79 -9.40 2.89
CA ALA A 114 -3.11 -8.90 2.52
C ALA A 114 -3.40 -9.08 1.01
N ILE A 115 -2.42 -8.87 0.14
CA ILE A 115 -2.57 -9.13 -1.31
C ILE A 115 -2.89 -10.61 -1.56
N ARG A 116 -2.17 -11.53 -0.91
CA ARG A 116 -2.44 -12.97 -1.03
C ARG A 116 -3.90 -13.26 -0.69
N GLU A 117 -4.37 -12.79 0.46
CA GLU A 117 -5.71 -13.11 0.95
C GLU A 117 -6.83 -12.44 0.12
N THR A 118 -6.69 -11.14 -0.18
CA THR A 118 -7.79 -10.31 -0.71
C THR A 118 -7.82 -10.23 -2.23
N VAL A 119 -6.69 -10.46 -2.89
CA VAL A 119 -6.59 -10.39 -4.37
C VAL A 119 -6.47 -11.79 -4.95
N LEU A 120 -5.52 -12.60 -4.47
CA LEU A 120 -5.23 -13.90 -5.08
C LEU A 120 -6.21 -14.98 -4.62
N ASP A 121 -6.40 -15.14 -3.31
CA ASP A 121 -7.22 -16.21 -2.74
C ASP A 121 -8.72 -15.93 -2.83
N ALA A 122 -9.13 -14.66 -2.73
CA ALA A 122 -10.52 -14.27 -2.90
C ALA A 122 -11.00 -14.36 -4.37
N TYR A 123 -10.08 -14.23 -5.33
CA TYR A 123 -10.38 -14.24 -6.76
C TYR A 123 -9.45 -15.21 -7.54
N PRO A 124 -9.46 -16.51 -7.24
CA PRO A 124 -8.50 -17.47 -7.80
C PRO A 124 -8.66 -17.69 -9.32
N ASN A 125 -9.85 -17.36 -9.86
CA ASN A 125 -10.15 -17.38 -11.29
C ASN A 125 -10.40 -15.97 -11.85
N GLY A 126 -9.96 -14.93 -11.11
CA GLY A 126 -10.10 -13.54 -11.53
C GLY A 126 -9.34 -13.29 -12.82
N ASP A 127 -9.91 -12.51 -13.72
CA ASP A 127 -9.23 -12.09 -14.95
C ASP A 127 -8.31 -10.89 -14.65
N ILE A 128 -7.26 -11.18 -13.89
CA ILE A 128 -6.32 -10.22 -13.32
C ILE A 128 -4.87 -10.56 -13.69
N SER A 129 -4.06 -9.53 -13.86
CA SER A 129 -2.60 -9.62 -13.96
C SER A 129 -1.99 -8.83 -12.82
N VAL A 130 -1.18 -9.50 -12.00
CA VAL A 130 -0.57 -8.94 -10.79
C VAL A 130 0.91 -8.71 -11.04
N SER A 131 1.38 -7.48 -10.87
CA SER A 131 2.79 -7.10 -10.91
C SER A 131 3.26 -6.69 -9.51
N ILE A 132 4.15 -7.48 -8.93
CA ILE A 132 4.76 -7.16 -7.63
C ILE A 132 6.15 -6.58 -7.89
N VAL A 133 6.36 -5.35 -7.45
CA VAL A 133 7.61 -4.62 -7.67
C VAL A 133 8.30 -4.45 -6.33
N TRP A 134 9.37 -5.20 -6.15
CA TRP A 134 10.24 -5.10 -4.99
C TRP A 134 11.17 -3.89 -5.17
N ILE A 135 11.13 -2.92 -4.27
CA ILE A 135 11.82 -1.63 -4.40
C ILE A 135 12.74 -1.37 -3.20
N ASP A 136 13.95 -0.86 -3.46
CA ASP A 136 14.93 -0.60 -2.40
C ASP A 136 14.62 0.68 -1.62
N MET A 137 13.92 0.62 -0.49
CA MET A 137 13.54 1.82 0.27
C MET A 137 14.17 1.89 1.66
N LEU A 138 14.41 0.73 2.27
CA LEU A 138 15.00 0.61 3.59
C LEU A 138 16.46 0.16 3.49
N GLN A 139 17.22 0.49 4.53
CA GLN A 139 18.58 0.00 4.65
C GLN A 139 18.57 -1.55 4.64
N GLY A 140 19.38 -2.11 3.76
CA GLY A 140 19.50 -3.55 3.60
C GLY A 140 18.54 -4.16 2.58
N ASP A 141 17.60 -3.40 2.00
CA ASP A 141 16.85 -3.87 0.83
C ASP A 141 17.82 -4.26 -0.29
N ASN A 142 17.55 -5.41 -0.90
CA ASN A 142 18.31 -5.94 -2.02
C ASN A 142 17.51 -7.06 -2.74
N LEU A 143 17.99 -7.47 -3.91
CA LEU A 143 17.38 -8.54 -4.71
C LEU A 143 17.29 -9.89 -3.97
N GLU A 144 18.28 -10.24 -3.16
CA GLU A 144 18.30 -11.52 -2.43
C GLU A 144 17.16 -11.58 -1.41
N LEU A 145 16.93 -10.49 -0.66
CA LEU A 145 15.77 -10.39 0.24
C LEU A 145 14.45 -10.38 -0.53
N ALA A 146 14.38 -9.71 -1.68
CA ALA A 146 13.21 -9.76 -2.54
C ALA A 146 12.90 -11.21 -3.00
N GLN A 147 13.92 -11.96 -3.42
CA GLN A 147 13.79 -13.38 -3.79
C GLN A 147 13.34 -14.25 -2.62
N LYS A 148 13.82 -13.97 -1.41
CA LYS A 148 13.41 -14.67 -0.20
C LYS A 148 11.93 -14.47 0.15
N HIS A 149 11.39 -13.27 -0.10
CA HIS A 149 10.01 -12.91 0.27
C HIS A 149 9.00 -13.09 -0.87
N ALA A 150 9.44 -13.12 -2.12
CA ALA A 150 8.60 -13.36 -3.28
C ALA A 150 7.69 -14.61 -3.18
N PRO A 151 8.12 -15.75 -2.58
CA PRO A 151 7.28 -16.93 -2.44
C PRO A 151 5.95 -16.71 -1.69
N ILE A 152 5.83 -15.68 -0.85
CA ILE A 152 4.56 -15.33 -0.17
C ILE A 152 3.44 -15.12 -1.20
N LEU A 153 3.79 -14.54 -2.35
CA LEU A 153 2.91 -14.20 -3.46
C LEU A 153 3.10 -15.12 -4.67
N ASN A 154 3.57 -16.35 -4.46
CA ASN A 154 3.70 -17.32 -5.55
C ASN A 154 2.32 -17.72 -6.09
N ASP A 155 1.98 -17.23 -7.28
CA ASP A 155 0.70 -17.46 -7.96
C ASP A 155 0.87 -17.26 -9.47
N PHE A 156 0.06 -17.96 -10.28
CA PHE A 156 0.18 -17.90 -11.74
C PHE A 156 -0.26 -16.56 -12.34
N HIS A 157 -1.03 -15.74 -11.61
CA HIS A 157 -1.35 -14.37 -11.98
C HIS A 157 -0.21 -13.38 -11.73
N VAL A 158 0.80 -13.78 -10.96
CA VAL A 158 1.82 -12.88 -10.42
C VAL A 158 3.08 -12.89 -11.28
N THR A 159 3.59 -11.69 -11.58
CA THR A 159 4.93 -11.49 -12.13
C THR A 159 5.70 -10.54 -11.22
N HIS A 160 6.90 -10.96 -10.80
CA HIS A 160 7.74 -10.17 -9.92
C HIS A 160 8.75 -9.34 -10.71
N PHE A 161 8.98 -8.12 -10.23
CA PHE A 161 9.97 -7.19 -10.72
C PHE A 161 10.81 -6.65 -9.57
N TYR A 162 12.00 -6.14 -9.88
CA TYR A 162 12.89 -5.52 -8.90
C TYR A 162 13.33 -4.13 -9.37
N ASP A 163 13.15 -3.12 -8.53
CA ASP A 163 13.38 -1.70 -8.82
C ASP A 163 14.43 -1.11 -7.88
N ALA A 164 15.69 -1.47 -8.09
CA ALA A 164 16.82 -0.96 -7.31
C ALA A 164 17.02 0.57 -7.46
N ASP A 165 16.63 1.14 -8.59
CA ASP A 165 16.86 2.55 -8.97
C ASP A 165 15.65 3.47 -8.66
N HIS A 166 14.59 2.92 -8.06
CA HIS A 166 13.31 3.58 -7.76
C HIS A 166 12.61 4.17 -8.98
N LEU A 167 12.82 3.60 -10.17
CA LEU A 167 12.33 4.16 -11.43
C LEU A 167 10.80 4.17 -11.46
N LEU A 168 10.17 3.09 -10.99
CA LEU A 168 8.73 3.02 -10.90
C LEU A 168 8.21 3.90 -9.77
N GLY A 169 8.83 3.82 -8.59
CA GLY A 169 8.44 4.61 -7.43
C GLY A 169 8.41 6.11 -7.73
N LYS A 170 9.43 6.63 -8.41
CA LYS A 170 9.49 8.03 -8.88
C LYS A 170 8.43 8.33 -9.93
N SER A 171 8.23 7.43 -10.89
CA SER A 171 7.27 7.62 -11.99
C SER A 171 5.82 7.67 -11.50
N ILE A 172 5.47 6.82 -10.53
CA ILE A 172 4.14 6.81 -9.93
C ILE A 172 3.96 8.02 -8.99
N ALA A 173 4.96 8.37 -8.19
CA ALA A 173 4.89 9.57 -7.35
C ALA A 173 4.58 10.83 -8.18
N GLY A 174 5.25 11.03 -9.32
CA GLY A 174 5.01 12.18 -10.19
C GLY A 174 3.59 12.28 -10.74
N ILE A 175 2.95 11.15 -11.10
CA ILE A 175 1.55 11.18 -11.57
C ILE A 175 0.55 11.37 -10.42
N LEU A 176 0.95 11.05 -9.18
CA LEU A 176 0.15 11.25 -7.97
C LEU A 176 0.42 12.61 -7.28
N GLY A 177 1.22 13.49 -7.89
CA GLY A 177 1.50 14.84 -7.40
C GLY A 177 2.73 14.98 -6.50
N GLY A 178 3.52 13.91 -6.32
CA GLY A 178 4.79 13.90 -5.60
C GLY A 178 5.99 14.02 -6.55
N ASP A 179 6.08 15.08 -7.34
CA ASP A 179 7.22 15.28 -8.25
C ASP A 179 8.55 15.34 -7.48
N GLY A 180 9.49 14.45 -7.81
CA GLY A 180 10.78 14.33 -7.14
C GLY A 180 10.79 13.40 -5.92
N GLU A 181 9.63 12.87 -5.54
CA GLU A 181 9.46 11.93 -4.43
C GLU A 181 9.51 10.47 -4.92
N ILE A 182 9.50 9.52 -3.98
CA ILE A 182 9.44 8.09 -4.27
C ILE A 182 8.25 7.51 -3.52
N VAL A 183 7.34 6.86 -4.26
CA VAL A 183 6.24 6.10 -3.65
C VAL A 183 6.60 4.64 -3.50
N TRP A 184 6.14 4.05 -2.39
CA TRP A 184 6.24 2.64 -2.04
C TRP A 184 5.17 2.32 -1.00
N ASP A 185 4.98 1.04 -0.71
CA ASP A 185 3.90 0.54 0.14
C ASP A 185 2.52 1.03 -0.36
N ILE A 186 2.33 0.85 -1.67
CA ILE A 186 1.20 1.34 -2.46
C ILE A 186 0.66 0.21 -3.36
N TYR A 187 -0.65 0.23 -3.56
CA TYR A 187 -1.45 -0.78 -4.26
C TYR A 187 -2.28 -0.08 -5.32
N LEU A 188 -2.06 -0.41 -6.59
CA LEU A 188 -2.60 0.33 -7.74
C LEU A 188 -3.47 -0.59 -8.59
N PHE A 189 -4.72 -0.22 -8.82
CA PHE A 189 -5.63 -0.94 -9.71
C PHE A 189 -5.84 -0.18 -11.02
N TYR A 190 -5.87 -0.93 -12.12
CA TYR A 190 -6.08 -0.39 -13.46
C TYR A 190 -7.15 -1.23 -14.19
N ASP A 191 -8.12 -0.55 -14.77
CA ASP A 191 -9.14 -1.19 -15.59
C ASP A 191 -8.56 -1.77 -16.88
N LYS A 192 -9.33 -2.69 -17.47
CA LYS A 192 -9.12 -3.20 -18.82
C LYS A 192 -8.98 -2.05 -19.82
N ASN A 193 -8.18 -2.26 -20.85
CA ASN A 193 -7.86 -1.35 -21.94
C ASN A 193 -7.08 -0.09 -21.54
N THR A 194 -6.75 0.13 -20.26
CA THR A 194 -5.82 1.19 -19.86
C THR A 194 -4.44 0.92 -20.47
N GLU A 195 -3.79 1.91 -21.07
CA GLU A 195 -2.48 1.72 -21.71
C GLU A 195 -1.41 2.59 -21.05
N TRP A 196 -0.25 1.99 -20.83
CA TRP A 196 0.95 2.70 -20.42
C TRP A 196 1.67 3.22 -21.65
N ASN A 197 1.53 4.53 -21.89
CA ASN A 197 2.19 5.25 -22.98
C ASN A 197 3.56 5.79 -22.56
N ALA A 198 3.85 7.08 -22.76
CA ALA A 198 5.13 7.66 -22.37
C ALA A 198 5.33 7.71 -20.85
N LYS A 199 4.25 7.98 -20.10
CA LYS A 199 4.19 7.99 -18.64
C LYS A 199 3.23 6.88 -18.17
N PRO A 200 3.38 6.38 -16.93
CA PRO A 200 2.39 5.49 -16.35
C PRO A 200 1.01 6.16 -16.38
N PRO A 201 -0.07 5.41 -16.65
CA PRO A 201 -1.41 5.94 -16.57
C PRO A 201 -1.77 6.21 -15.10
N LEU A 202 -2.76 7.07 -14.86
CA LEU A 202 -3.35 7.15 -13.53
C LEU A 202 -4.04 5.81 -13.20
N PRO A 203 -3.89 5.30 -11.97
CA PRO A 203 -4.67 4.16 -11.54
C PRO A 203 -6.17 4.51 -11.50
N THR A 204 -7.03 3.54 -11.78
CA THR A 204 -8.48 3.67 -11.57
C THR A 204 -8.78 3.94 -10.10
N THR A 205 -8.09 3.22 -9.21
CA THR A 205 -8.09 3.44 -7.76
C THR A 205 -6.77 2.94 -7.17
N TYR A 206 -6.42 3.44 -5.99
CA TYR A 206 -5.24 2.99 -5.27
C TYR A 206 -5.43 3.06 -3.76
N MET A 207 -4.57 2.34 -3.04
CA MET A 207 -4.42 2.38 -1.59
C MET A 207 -2.94 2.55 -1.23
N HIS A 208 -2.64 3.17 -0.11
CA HIS A 208 -1.27 3.26 0.43
C HIS A 208 -1.26 3.12 1.94
N GLN A 209 -0.14 2.62 2.48
CA GLN A 209 0.01 2.31 3.91
C GLN A 209 0.89 3.31 4.68
N LEU A 210 1.46 4.30 3.99
CA LEU A 210 2.33 5.29 4.59
C LEU A 210 1.59 6.59 4.87
N GLY A 211 1.50 6.94 6.15
CA GLY A 211 0.79 8.13 6.60
C GLY A 211 1.46 9.44 6.17
N PRO A 212 0.86 10.59 6.54
CA PRO A 212 1.27 11.91 6.06
C PRO A 212 2.67 12.34 6.54
N VAL A 213 3.25 11.64 7.51
CA VAL A 213 4.64 11.85 7.94
C VAL A 213 5.63 11.39 6.86
N TYR A 214 5.31 10.32 6.14
CA TYR A 214 6.17 9.72 5.13
C TYR A 214 5.78 10.17 3.72
N HIS A 215 4.49 10.23 3.41
CA HIS A 215 3.97 10.75 2.14
C HIS A 215 2.95 11.89 2.39
N PRO A 216 3.39 13.12 2.73
CA PRO A 216 2.47 14.25 2.96
C PRO A 216 1.72 14.69 1.68
N TRP A 217 2.25 14.33 0.51
CA TRP A 217 1.78 14.77 -0.80
C TRP A 217 0.74 13.84 -1.44
N ILE A 218 0.62 12.59 -0.96
CA ILE A 218 -0.35 11.63 -1.50
C ILE A 218 -1.72 11.85 -0.84
N ASP A 219 -2.82 11.63 -1.58
CA ASP A 219 -4.17 11.80 -1.02
C ASP A 219 -4.40 10.84 0.16
N GLN A 220 -4.64 11.42 1.33
CA GLN A 220 -4.84 10.69 2.60
C GLN A 220 -6.19 9.97 2.66
N LYS A 221 -7.11 10.24 1.74
CA LYS A 221 -8.35 9.46 1.60
C LYS A 221 -8.08 8.03 1.12
N HIS A 222 -6.90 7.79 0.56
CA HIS A 222 -6.45 6.49 0.08
C HIS A 222 -5.51 5.79 1.07
N TYR A 223 -5.44 6.27 2.31
CA TYR A 223 -4.63 5.66 3.38
C TYR A 223 -5.40 4.51 4.03
N TYR A 224 -4.81 3.30 4.02
CA TYR A 224 -5.40 2.08 4.60
C TYR A 224 -4.35 1.34 5.43
N CYS A 225 -4.78 0.56 6.41
CA CYS A 225 -3.88 -0.26 7.24
C CYS A 225 -4.57 -1.49 7.81
N GLY A 226 -3.80 -2.58 8.04
CA GLY A 226 -4.31 -3.78 8.68
C GLY A 226 -5.40 -4.47 7.85
N GLN A 227 -6.55 -4.73 8.48
CA GLN A 227 -7.69 -5.42 7.84
C GLN A 227 -8.48 -4.53 6.87
N ASP A 228 -8.18 -3.23 6.81
CA ASP A 228 -8.83 -2.32 5.87
C ASP A 228 -8.10 -2.28 4.50
N LEU A 229 -7.06 -3.11 4.29
CA LEU A 229 -6.38 -3.34 3.01
C LEU A 229 -7.05 -4.42 2.15
#